data_AF-H0BUA9-F1
#
_entry.id   AF-H0BUA9-F1
#
_cell.length_a   1.000
_cell.length_b   1.000
_cell.length_c   1.000
_cell.angle_alpha   90.00
_cell.angle_beta   90.00
_cell.angle_gamma   90.00
#
_symmetry.space_group_name_H-M   'P 1'
#
loop_
_entity.id
_entity.type
_entity.pdbx_description
1 polymer ?
#
loop_
_entity_poly.entity_id
_entity_poly.type
_entity_poly.pdbx_seq_one_letter_code
_entity_poly.pdbx_strand_id
1 'polypeptide(L)'
;MGGMVAAGLSGPARASVGAVRDYLLGVTLLNGRAELLTFGGQVMKNVAGYDVSRLMAGAWGTLGLLTEVSLKVLPVPPGEATLRFDDCNQADALRKLHAWGGQPLPLNASCWVNDGTAGAGTLYVRLRGAVAAVEAACRSMGGTRLDNATVAPDWAACREQTLPWFAARAQHPDHALWRLSVPATAPVLTLPAGAQPLVEWHGALRWVQAPESAGDALRAAADAVGGSTSVFVAAGASGTSAGGQFDLKSPALEQIHARLKRSFDPAGIFNPGRMAPGW
;
A
#
# COMPACT_ATOMS: atom_id res chain seq x y z
N MET A 1 11.70 -2.97 -12.31
CA MET A 1 10.59 -3.88 -11.94
C MET A 1 10.90 -4.75 -10.73
N GLY A 2 12.02 -5.47 -10.67
CA GLY A 2 12.36 -6.35 -9.52
C GLY A 2 12.29 -5.66 -8.15
N GLY A 3 12.87 -4.46 -8.01
CA GLY A 3 12.79 -3.67 -6.77
C GLY A 3 11.35 -3.30 -6.36
N MET A 4 10.48 -2.94 -7.31
CA MET A 4 9.06 -2.66 -7.07
C MET A 4 8.33 -3.90 -6.54
N VAL A 5 8.60 -5.08 -7.13
CA VAL A 5 8.05 -6.37 -6.66
C VAL A 5 8.57 -6.68 -5.26
N ALA A 6 9.89 -6.63 -5.07
CA ALA A 6 10.53 -6.90 -3.78
C ALA A 6 10.02 -5.99 -2.66
N ALA A 7 9.81 -4.70 -2.93
CA ALA A 7 9.25 -3.75 -1.96
C ALA A 7 7.72 -3.88 -1.80
N GLY A 8 7.04 -4.65 -2.63
CA GLY A 8 5.60 -4.86 -2.56
C GLY A 8 4.78 -3.60 -2.86
N LEU A 9 5.30 -2.71 -3.71
CA LEU A 9 4.67 -1.41 -3.99
C LEU A 9 3.29 -1.59 -4.62
N SER A 10 2.34 -0.74 -4.24
CA SER A 10 0.97 -0.78 -4.73
C SER A 10 0.38 0.63 -4.70
N GLY A 11 -0.34 1.01 -5.76
CA GLY A 11 -0.95 2.33 -5.87
C GLY A 11 -2.34 2.43 -5.22
N PRO A 12 -3.04 3.56 -5.45
CA PRO A 12 -4.35 3.85 -4.85
C PRO A 12 -5.42 2.81 -5.17
N ALA A 13 -5.28 2.11 -6.30
CA ALA A 13 -6.25 1.12 -6.77
C ALA A 13 -6.14 -0.26 -6.09
N ARG A 14 -5.15 -0.48 -5.22
CA ARG A 14 -4.85 -1.79 -4.62
C ARG A 14 -6.08 -2.48 -4.04
N ALA A 15 -6.93 -1.74 -3.34
CA ALA A 15 -8.13 -2.29 -2.70
C ALA A 15 -9.15 -2.85 -3.70
N SER A 16 -9.18 -2.35 -4.93
CA SER A 16 -10.11 -2.81 -5.97
C SER A 16 -9.51 -3.83 -6.92
N VAL A 17 -8.21 -3.72 -7.24
CA VAL A 17 -7.59 -4.53 -8.30
C VAL A 17 -6.55 -5.53 -7.80
N GLY A 18 -6.17 -5.46 -6.52
CA GLY A 18 -5.13 -6.28 -5.90
C GLY A 18 -3.77 -5.57 -5.81
N ALA A 19 -2.86 -6.17 -5.05
CA ALA A 19 -1.48 -5.73 -4.88
C ALA A 19 -0.58 -6.33 -5.97
N VAL A 20 0.66 -5.85 -6.10
CA VAL A 20 1.66 -6.42 -7.04
C VAL A 20 1.79 -7.94 -6.93
N ARG A 21 1.66 -8.49 -5.71
CA ARG A 21 1.66 -9.92 -5.43
C ARG A 21 0.58 -10.68 -6.20
N ASP A 22 -0.60 -10.09 -6.35
CA ASP A 22 -1.75 -10.73 -6.99
C ASP A 22 -1.62 -10.74 -8.53
N TYR A 23 -0.68 -9.96 -9.06
CA TYR A 23 -0.32 -9.91 -10.48
C TYR A 23 0.87 -10.80 -10.83
N LEU A 24 1.59 -11.31 -9.84
CA LEU A 24 2.79 -12.12 -10.04
C LEU A 24 2.41 -13.57 -10.39
N LEU A 25 2.79 -13.99 -11.59
CA LEU A 25 2.56 -15.35 -12.10
C LEU A 25 3.78 -16.25 -11.90
N GLY A 26 4.98 -15.68 -11.99
CA GLY A 26 6.23 -16.40 -11.80
C GLY A 26 7.43 -15.48 -11.61
N VAL A 27 8.51 -16.05 -11.10
CA VAL A 27 9.78 -15.36 -10.85
C VAL A 27 10.95 -16.29 -11.19
N THR A 28 12.03 -15.69 -11.67
CA THR A 28 13.37 -16.30 -11.68
C THR A 28 14.23 -15.53 -10.68
N LEU A 29 14.97 -16.23 -9.82
CA LEU A 29 15.79 -15.62 -8.78
C LEU A 29 17.10 -16.37 -8.55
N LEU A 30 18.11 -15.65 -8.07
CA LEU A 30 19.33 -16.23 -7.49
C LEU A 30 19.20 -16.30 -5.97
N ASN A 31 19.41 -17.49 -5.40
CA ASN A 31 19.41 -17.68 -3.94
C ASN A 31 20.81 -17.45 -3.34
N GLY A 32 20.95 -17.57 -2.01
CA GLY A 32 22.22 -17.34 -1.30
C GLY A 32 23.28 -18.43 -1.52
N ARG A 33 22.95 -19.47 -2.31
CA ARG A 33 23.89 -20.50 -2.80
C ARG A 33 24.31 -20.26 -4.25
N ALA A 34 23.94 -19.12 -4.83
CA ALA A 34 24.13 -18.79 -6.24
C ALA A 34 23.44 -19.76 -7.22
N GLU A 35 22.37 -20.42 -6.78
CA GLU A 35 21.54 -21.26 -7.64
C GLU A 35 20.46 -20.40 -8.32
N LEU A 36 20.28 -20.59 -9.63
CA LEU A 36 19.20 -19.98 -10.39
C LEU A 36 17.93 -20.82 -10.25
N LEU A 37 16.91 -20.25 -9.63
CA LEU A 37 15.65 -20.93 -9.33
C LEU A 37 14.50 -20.26 -10.08
N THR A 38 13.60 -21.06 -10.63
CA THR A 38 12.38 -20.58 -11.31
C THR A 38 11.15 -21.12 -10.59
N PHE A 39 10.23 -20.21 -10.25
CA PHE A 39 8.99 -20.54 -9.57
C PHE A 39 7.79 -19.93 -10.30
N GLY A 40 6.67 -20.66 -10.31
CA GLY A 40 5.49 -20.23 -11.06
C GLY A 40 5.64 -20.49 -12.57
N GLY A 41 4.98 -19.67 -13.37
CA GLY A 41 5.04 -19.77 -14.84
C GLY A 41 4.06 -18.79 -15.48
N GLN A 42 4.01 -18.75 -16.82
CA GLN A 42 3.09 -17.86 -17.54
C GLN A 42 1.63 -18.38 -17.58
N VAL A 43 1.39 -19.59 -17.05
CA VAL A 43 0.07 -20.21 -17.01
C VAL A 43 -0.67 -19.90 -15.71
N MET A 44 -1.94 -19.55 -15.80
CA MET A 44 -2.78 -19.18 -14.64
C MET A 44 -3.03 -20.33 -13.66
N LYS A 45 -2.91 -21.59 -14.11
CA LYS A 45 -3.10 -22.77 -13.27
C LYS A 45 -1.75 -23.41 -12.99
N ASN A 46 -1.27 -23.24 -11.77
CA ASN A 46 -0.13 -23.97 -11.23
C ASN A 46 -0.59 -24.62 -9.91
N VAL A 47 -0.73 -25.95 -9.90
CA VAL A 47 -1.32 -26.72 -8.78
C VAL A 47 -0.25 -27.52 -8.03
N ALA A 48 1.02 -27.28 -8.30
CA ALA A 48 2.12 -28.01 -7.66
C ALA A 48 2.99 -27.09 -6.80
N GLY A 49 3.11 -27.43 -5.51
CA GLY A 49 4.08 -26.82 -4.60
C GLY A 49 3.64 -25.51 -3.93
N TYR A 50 4.59 -24.88 -3.26
CA TYR A 50 4.41 -23.62 -2.55
C TYR A 50 4.46 -22.42 -3.51
N ASP A 51 3.66 -21.39 -3.24
CA ASP A 51 3.59 -20.16 -4.04
C ASP A 51 4.77 -19.21 -3.74
N VAL A 52 5.97 -19.65 -4.12
CA VAL A 52 7.22 -18.89 -3.90
C VAL A 52 7.25 -17.60 -4.69
N SER A 53 6.62 -17.54 -5.87
CA SER A 53 6.57 -16.29 -6.65
C SER A 53 5.89 -15.20 -5.84
N ARG A 54 4.70 -15.45 -5.28
CA ARG A 54 4.02 -14.47 -4.43
C ARG A 54 4.73 -14.18 -3.11
N LEU A 55 5.50 -15.13 -2.56
CA LEU A 55 6.34 -14.88 -1.38
C LEU A 55 7.39 -13.78 -1.63
N MET A 56 7.92 -13.67 -2.85
CA MET A 56 8.95 -12.66 -3.18
C MET A 56 8.40 -11.24 -3.18
N ALA A 57 7.10 -11.05 -3.36
CA ALA A 57 6.47 -9.74 -3.33
C ALA A 57 6.41 -9.21 -1.89
N GLY A 58 7.13 -8.12 -1.61
CA GLY A 58 7.26 -7.58 -0.26
C GLY A 58 8.35 -8.24 0.59
N ALA A 59 9.18 -9.11 0.01
CA ALA A 59 10.32 -9.73 0.70
C ALA A 59 11.54 -8.79 0.84
N TRP A 60 11.48 -7.57 0.29
CA TRP A 60 12.56 -6.58 0.32
C TRP A 60 13.92 -7.12 -0.16
N GLY A 61 13.91 -8.12 -1.05
CA GLY A 61 15.11 -8.76 -1.58
C GLY A 61 15.85 -9.65 -0.58
N THR A 62 15.31 -9.89 0.63
CA THR A 62 16.02 -10.68 1.66
C THR A 62 16.06 -12.18 1.35
N LEU A 63 15.26 -12.65 0.40
CA LEU A 63 15.13 -14.07 0.04
C LEU A 63 15.79 -14.42 -1.31
N GLY A 64 16.48 -13.47 -1.93
CA GLY A 64 17.12 -13.70 -3.22
C GLY A 64 17.09 -12.47 -4.12
N LEU A 65 17.95 -12.50 -5.14
CA LEU A 65 17.98 -11.50 -6.19
C LEU A 65 17.00 -11.91 -7.31
N LEU A 66 15.94 -11.13 -7.50
CA LEU A 66 15.01 -11.31 -8.62
C LEU A 66 15.70 -10.94 -9.94
N THR A 67 15.83 -11.91 -10.85
CA THR A 67 16.41 -11.72 -12.19
C THR A 67 15.32 -11.54 -13.24
N GLU A 68 14.19 -12.24 -13.10
CA GLU A 68 13.05 -12.12 -14.00
C GLU A 68 11.73 -12.17 -13.24
N VAL A 69 10.72 -11.47 -13.75
CA VAL A 69 9.36 -11.48 -13.19
C VAL A 69 8.35 -11.64 -14.33
N SER A 70 7.40 -12.54 -14.16
CA SER A 70 6.25 -12.71 -15.05
C SER A 70 5.00 -12.15 -14.37
N LEU A 71 4.40 -11.13 -14.98
CA LEU A 71 3.21 -10.45 -14.46
C LEU A 71 2.03 -10.67 -15.40
N LYS A 72 0.84 -10.89 -14.85
CA LYS A 72 -0.39 -10.78 -15.63
C LYS A 72 -0.66 -9.31 -15.92
N VAL A 73 -1.29 -9.03 -17.06
CA VAL A 73 -1.79 -7.69 -17.40
C VAL A 73 -3.31 -7.73 -17.49
N LEU A 74 -3.95 -6.62 -17.15
CA LEU A 74 -5.40 -6.47 -17.25
C LEU A 74 -5.75 -5.47 -18.35
N PRO A 75 -6.89 -5.64 -19.04
CA PRO A 75 -7.40 -4.63 -19.97
C PRO A 75 -7.58 -3.28 -19.27
N VAL A 76 -7.37 -2.20 -20.03
CA VAL A 76 -7.69 -0.85 -19.56
C VAL A 76 -9.22 -0.71 -19.55
N PRO A 77 -9.84 -0.32 -18.41
CA PRO A 77 -11.29 -0.10 -18.37
C PRO A 77 -11.71 1.02 -19.33
N PRO A 78 -12.79 0.85 -20.10
CA PRO A 78 -13.21 1.84 -21.10
C PRO A 78 -13.84 3.10 -20.50
N GLY A 79 -14.34 3.04 -19.26
CA GLY A 79 -14.89 4.17 -18.54
C GLY A 79 -14.07 4.53 -17.31
N GLU A 80 -13.88 5.83 -17.08
CA GLU A 80 -13.26 6.41 -15.90
C GLU A 80 -13.97 7.72 -15.51
N ALA A 81 -14.13 7.96 -14.21
CA ALA A 81 -14.53 9.26 -13.68
C ALA A 81 -13.92 9.47 -12.29
N THR A 82 -13.67 10.72 -11.91
CA THR A 82 -13.35 11.09 -10.53
C THR A 82 -14.42 12.00 -9.96
N LEU A 83 -14.91 11.66 -8.77
CA LEU A 83 -15.85 12.47 -8.00
C LEU A 83 -15.12 13.10 -6.80
N ARG A 84 -15.36 14.40 -6.58
CA ARG A 84 -14.84 15.18 -5.45
C ARG A 84 -15.98 15.51 -4.48
N PHE A 85 -15.73 15.34 -3.20
CA PHE A 85 -16.63 15.70 -2.11
C PHE A 85 -15.89 16.65 -1.17
N ASP A 86 -16.20 17.94 -1.29
CA ASP A 86 -15.67 19.01 -0.45
C ASP A 86 -16.38 19.03 0.91
N ASP A 87 -15.78 19.70 1.90
CA ASP A 87 -16.29 19.81 3.29
C ASP A 87 -16.63 18.44 3.93
N CYS A 88 -15.90 17.41 3.53
CA CYS A 88 -16.10 16.04 3.94
C CYS A 88 -15.07 15.69 5.01
N ASN A 89 -15.46 15.69 6.28
CA ASN A 89 -14.56 15.24 7.36
C ASN A 89 -14.20 13.76 7.19
N GLN A 90 -13.15 13.31 7.90
CA GLN A 90 -12.66 11.94 7.80
C GLN A 90 -13.72 10.89 8.13
N ALA A 91 -14.54 11.13 9.16
CA ALA A 91 -15.57 10.19 9.59
C ALA A 91 -16.65 10.01 8.51
N ASP A 92 -17.08 11.10 7.88
CA ASP A 92 -18.02 11.09 6.76
C ASP A 92 -17.45 10.43 5.52
N ALA A 93 -16.16 10.68 5.22
CA ALA A 93 -15.46 10.03 4.12
C ALA A 93 -15.43 8.51 4.32
N LEU A 94 -15.05 8.04 5.51
CA LEU A 94 -15.02 6.60 5.85
C LEU A 94 -16.42 5.98 5.79
N ARG A 95 -17.44 6.67 6.31
CA ARG A 95 -18.83 6.20 6.25
C ARG A 95 -19.34 6.06 4.82
N LYS A 96 -19.04 7.04 3.94
CA LYS A 96 -19.38 6.97 2.51
C LYS A 96 -18.68 5.81 1.82
N LEU A 97 -17.36 5.67 2.02
CA LEU A 97 -16.56 4.58 1.43
C LEU A 97 -17.05 3.20 1.90
N HIS A 98 -17.36 3.05 3.19
CA HIS A 98 -17.93 1.82 3.73
C HIS A 98 -19.28 1.47 3.10
N ALA A 99 -20.19 2.45 3.01
CA ALA A 99 -21.51 2.27 2.41
C ALA A 99 -21.42 1.90 0.92
N TRP A 100 -20.52 2.53 0.17
CA TRP A 100 -20.30 2.24 -1.25
C TRP A 100 -19.58 0.91 -1.48
N GLY A 101 -18.71 0.48 -0.57
CA GLY A 101 -18.01 -0.81 -0.65
C GLY A 101 -18.95 -2.02 -0.60
N GLY A 102 -20.16 -1.85 -0.04
CA GLY A 102 -21.23 -2.87 -0.05
C GLY A 102 -22.14 -2.84 -1.28
N GLN A 103 -21.89 -1.96 -2.26
CA GLN A 103 -22.73 -1.75 -3.43
C GLN A 103 -22.01 -2.20 -4.71
N PRO A 104 -22.74 -2.51 -5.80
CA PRO A 104 -22.16 -2.89 -7.09
C PRO A 104 -21.65 -1.66 -7.86
N LEU A 105 -20.84 -0.82 -7.20
CA LEU A 105 -20.25 0.38 -7.78
C LEU A 105 -18.87 0.07 -8.37
N PRO A 106 -18.49 0.71 -9.50
CA PRO A 106 -17.17 0.52 -10.13
C PRO A 106 -16.05 1.27 -9.38
N LEU A 107 -16.01 1.16 -8.04
CA LEU A 107 -14.99 1.78 -7.20
C LEU A 107 -13.60 1.28 -7.61
N ASN A 108 -12.70 2.21 -7.91
CA ASN A 108 -11.33 1.88 -8.29
C ASN A 108 -10.31 2.37 -7.27
N ALA A 109 -10.40 3.62 -6.84
CA ALA A 109 -9.47 4.20 -5.87
C ALA A 109 -10.16 5.30 -5.07
N SER A 110 -9.62 5.59 -3.89
CA SER A 110 -10.06 6.70 -3.05
C SER A 110 -8.87 7.42 -2.43
N CYS A 111 -8.97 8.74 -2.25
CA CYS A 111 -8.03 9.54 -1.49
C CYS A 111 -8.83 10.54 -0.66
N TRP A 112 -8.73 10.47 0.67
CA TRP A 112 -9.19 11.56 1.54
C TRP A 112 -8.00 12.27 2.14
N VAL A 113 -8.05 13.59 2.15
CA VAL A 113 -6.99 14.45 2.67
C VAL A 113 -7.62 15.69 3.30
N ASN A 114 -7.02 16.15 4.39
CA ASN A 114 -7.24 17.49 4.92
C ASN A 114 -5.94 18.27 4.80
N ASP A 115 -5.86 19.13 3.79
CA ASP A 115 -4.72 20.00 3.50
C ASP A 115 -5.05 21.48 3.71
N GLY A 116 -6.18 21.77 4.39
CA GLY A 116 -6.66 23.13 4.64
C GLY A 116 -7.29 23.81 3.43
N THR A 117 -7.44 23.13 2.28
CA THR A 117 -8.02 23.74 1.07
C THR A 117 -9.54 23.80 1.07
N ALA A 118 -10.23 22.89 1.78
CA ALA A 118 -11.69 22.86 1.86
C ALA A 118 -12.17 22.39 3.25
N GLY A 119 -12.64 23.35 4.06
CA GLY A 119 -13.29 23.16 5.36
C GLY A 119 -12.77 21.98 6.19
N ALA A 120 -13.56 20.91 6.24
CA ALA A 120 -13.31 19.72 7.07
C ALA A 120 -12.44 18.63 6.40
N GLY A 121 -12.05 18.81 5.13
CA GLY A 121 -11.31 17.85 4.31
C GLY A 121 -12.02 17.52 3.00
N THR A 122 -11.32 16.84 2.10
CA THR A 122 -11.82 16.51 0.76
C THR A 122 -11.66 15.02 0.48
N LEU A 123 -12.73 14.38 0.02
CA LEU A 123 -12.70 13.00 -0.49
C LEU A 123 -12.73 13.00 -2.01
N TYR A 124 -11.76 12.32 -2.62
CA TYR A 124 -11.71 11.99 -4.04
C TYR A 124 -11.97 10.50 -4.23
N VAL A 125 -12.86 10.15 -5.16
CA VAL A 125 -13.15 8.75 -5.53
C VAL A 125 -13.01 8.58 -7.03
N ARG A 126 -12.13 7.68 -7.46
CA ARG A 126 -12.01 7.26 -8.85
C ARG A 126 -12.86 6.02 -9.10
N LEU A 127 -13.64 6.08 -10.15
CA LEU A 127 -14.46 5.01 -10.69
C LEU A 127 -13.82 4.50 -11.98
N ARG A 128 -13.76 3.18 -12.18
CA ARG A 128 -13.31 2.58 -13.44
C ARG A 128 -14.09 1.30 -13.76
N GLY A 129 -14.54 1.17 -15.01
CA GLY A 129 -15.30 -0.01 -15.44
C GLY A 129 -15.95 0.20 -16.80
N ALA A 130 -17.09 -0.46 -17.02
CA ALA A 130 -17.94 -0.18 -18.17
C ALA A 130 -18.44 1.27 -18.11
N VAL A 131 -18.47 1.97 -19.25
CA VAL A 131 -18.89 3.38 -19.34
C VAL A 131 -20.27 3.59 -18.69
N ALA A 132 -21.25 2.74 -19.00
CA ALA A 132 -22.60 2.84 -18.44
C ALA A 132 -22.62 2.70 -16.90
N ALA A 133 -21.78 1.83 -16.33
CA ALA A 133 -21.69 1.62 -14.88
C ALA A 133 -21.04 2.84 -14.19
N VAL A 134 -20.00 3.42 -14.79
CA VAL A 134 -19.37 4.64 -14.29
C VAL A 134 -20.36 5.81 -14.32
N GLU A 135 -21.06 6.02 -15.42
CA GLU A 135 -22.06 7.08 -15.55
C GLU A 135 -23.23 6.90 -14.57
N ALA A 136 -23.69 5.66 -14.35
CA ALA A 136 -24.72 5.36 -13.35
C ALA A 136 -24.26 5.70 -11.93
N ALA A 137 -23.03 5.33 -11.58
CA ALA A 137 -22.45 5.64 -10.27
C ALA A 137 -22.27 7.15 -10.05
N CYS A 138 -21.82 7.90 -11.06
CA CYS A 138 -21.73 9.36 -10.97
C CYS A 138 -23.07 10.03 -10.66
N ARG A 139 -24.18 9.52 -11.22
CA ARG A 139 -25.53 10.07 -10.94
C ARG A 139 -26.02 9.76 -9.53
N SER A 140 -25.64 8.62 -8.94
CA SER A 140 -26.17 8.17 -7.65
C SER A 140 -25.31 8.57 -6.46
N MET A 141 -23.99 8.67 -6.62
CA MET A 141 -23.05 8.95 -5.53
C MET A 141 -23.01 10.43 -5.12
N GLY A 142 -23.43 11.33 -6.03
CA GLY A 142 -23.30 12.77 -5.85
C GLY A 142 -21.85 13.26 -5.99
N GLY A 143 -21.56 14.41 -5.39
CA GLY A 143 -20.26 15.06 -5.49
C GLY A 143 -20.05 15.77 -6.83
N THR A 144 -18.92 16.45 -6.95
CA THR A 144 -18.53 17.19 -8.15
C THR A 144 -17.70 16.29 -9.05
N ARG A 145 -18.17 16.01 -10.26
CA ARG A 145 -17.38 15.30 -11.26
C ARG A 145 -16.26 16.20 -11.77
N LEU A 146 -15.04 15.68 -11.73
CA LEU A 146 -13.86 16.36 -12.26
C LEU A 146 -13.56 15.88 -13.68
N ASP A 147 -12.93 16.75 -14.47
CA ASP A 147 -12.37 16.38 -15.77
C ASP A 147 -11.19 15.41 -15.57
N ASN A 148 -11.20 14.31 -16.33
CA ASN A 148 -10.22 13.23 -16.16
C ASN A 148 -8.79 13.65 -16.54
N ALA A 149 -8.63 14.48 -17.58
CA ALA A 149 -7.31 14.95 -17.98
C ALA A 149 -6.69 15.86 -16.92
N THR A 150 -7.54 16.66 -16.26
CA THR A 150 -7.14 17.58 -15.18
C THR A 150 -6.70 16.83 -13.91
N VAL A 151 -7.38 15.75 -13.53
CA VAL A 151 -7.10 15.01 -12.26
C VAL A 151 -6.13 13.83 -12.43
N ALA A 152 -5.83 13.41 -13.65
CA ALA A 152 -4.89 12.31 -13.90
C ALA A 152 -3.50 12.52 -13.26
N PRO A 153 -2.90 13.74 -13.31
CA PRO A 153 -1.65 14.03 -12.62
C PRO A 153 -1.73 13.82 -11.10
N ASP A 154 -2.85 14.17 -10.46
CA ASP A 154 -3.02 13.99 -9.01
C ASP A 154 -3.08 12.51 -8.63
N TRP A 155 -3.76 11.68 -9.43
CA TRP A 155 -3.74 10.23 -9.22
C TRP A 155 -2.36 9.61 -9.43
N ALA A 156 -1.58 10.14 -10.37
CA ALA A 156 -0.17 9.74 -10.54
C ALA A 156 0.66 10.17 -9.33
N ALA A 157 0.52 11.42 -8.87
CA ALA A 157 1.23 11.92 -7.69
C ALA A 157 0.85 11.17 -6.41
N CYS A 158 -0.41 10.78 -6.26
CA CYS A 158 -0.88 9.93 -5.16
C CYS A 158 -0.16 8.57 -5.17
N ARG A 159 -0.08 7.95 -6.35
CA ARG A 159 0.61 6.67 -6.57
C ARG A 159 2.11 6.73 -6.29
N GLU A 160 2.76 7.83 -6.64
CA GLU A 160 4.20 8.01 -6.42
C GLU A 160 4.53 8.69 -5.08
N GLN A 161 3.53 8.92 -4.22
CA GLN A 161 3.68 9.61 -2.93
C GLN A 161 4.30 11.03 -3.07
N THR A 162 3.88 11.77 -4.09
CA THR A 162 4.36 13.14 -4.39
C THR A 162 3.26 14.21 -4.35
N LEU A 163 2.04 13.90 -3.88
CA LEU A 163 1.02 14.93 -3.61
C LEU A 163 1.55 16.01 -2.66
N PRO A 164 1.01 17.25 -2.69
CA PRO A 164 1.41 18.32 -1.77
C PRO A 164 1.44 17.90 -0.31
N TRP A 165 0.46 17.09 0.13
CA TRP A 165 0.45 16.51 1.47
C TRP A 165 1.73 15.71 1.77
N PHE A 166 2.15 14.78 0.87
CA PHE A 166 3.40 14.02 1.06
C PHE A 166 4.64 14.91 1.01
N ALA A 167 4.66 15.90 0.12
CA ALA A 167 5.77 16.83 -0.04
C ALA A 167 5.97 17.73 1.19
N ALA A 168 4.90 18.05 1.92
CA ALA A 168 4.95 18.84 3.15
C ALA A 168 5.88 18.24 4.22
N ARG A 169 6.10 16.91 4.19
CA ARG A 169 7.05 16.23 5.07
C ARG A 169 8.46 16.82 5.02
N ALA A 170 8.88 17.37 3.88
CA ALA A 170 10.20 17.97 3.73
C ALA A 170 10.44 19.15 4.71
N GLN A 171 9.37 19.76 5.23
CA GLN A 171 9.43 20.82 6.26
C GLN A 171 9.68 20.26 7.67
N HIS A 172 9.58 18.95 7.85
CA HIS A 172 9.74 18.22 9.11
C HIS A 172 10.77 17.08 8.93
N PRO A 173 12.08 17.39 8.92
CA PRO A 173 13.13 16.41 8.59
C PRO A 173 13.24 15.24 9.58
N ASP A 174 12.68 15.37 10.78
CA ASP A 174 12.56 14.33 11.79
C ASP A 174 11.37 13.40 11.57
N HIS A 175 10.45 13.74 10.66
CA HIS A 175 9.27 12.94 10.36
C HIS A 175 9.55 11.82 9.35
N ALA A 176 9.21 10.61 9.74
CA ALA A 176 9.06 9.48 8.84
C ALA A 176 7.66 9.47 8.18
N LEU A 177 7.55 8.79 7.05
CA LEU A 177 6.26 8.44 6.45
C LEU A 177 5.87 7.05 6.92
N TRP A 178 4.84 7.00 7.77
CA TRP A 178 4.28 5.78 8.33
C TRP A 178 3.12 5.28 7.49
N ARG A 179 3.08 3.96 7.32
CA ARG A 179 2.01 3.23 6.63
C ARG A 179 1.26 2.38 7.64
N LEU A 180 -0.01 2.71 7.90
CA LEU A 180 -0.90 1.91 8.73
C LEU A 180 -1.91 1.20 7.81
N SER A 181 -1.82 -0.12 7.75
CA SER A 181 -2.77 -0.97 7.04
C SER A 181 -3.81 -1.47 8.04
N VAL A 182 -5.06 -1.07 7.88
CA VAL A 182 -6.16 -1.36 8.81
C VAL A 182 -7.34 -1.98 8.05
N PRO A 183 -8.31 -2.61 8.73
CA PRO A 183 -9.57 -2.98 8.09
C PRO A 183 -10.24 -1.75 7.45
N ALA A 184 -10.88 -1.93 6.29
CA ALA A 184 -11.59 -0.84 5.60
C ALA A 184 -12.75 -0.25 6.46
N THR A 185 -13.23 -1.02 7.43
CA THR A 185 -14.26 -0.63 8.40
C THR A 185 -13.71 0.07 9.64
N ALA A 186 -12.39 0.23 9.77
CA ALA A 186 -11.78 0.89 10.92
C ALA A 186 -12.26 2.34 11.02
N PRO A 187 -12.59 2.82 12.24
CA PRO A 187 -13.02 4.20 12.45
C PRO A 187 -11.87 5.19 12.22
N VAL A 188 -12.13 6.47 12.49
CA VAL A 188 -11.06 7.46 12.65
C VAL A 188 -10.15 6.98 13.78
N LEU A 189 -8.84 6.86 13.49
CA LEU A 189 -7.86 6.42 14.47
C LEU A 189 -7.46 7.57 15.38
N THR A 190 -7.25 7.29 16.66
CA THR A 190 -6.60 8.22 17.58
C THR A 190 -5.11 8.26 17.26
N LEU A 191 -4.69 9.29 16.53
CA LEU A 191 -3.29 9.50 16.15
C LEU A 191 -2.58 10.45 17.14
N PRO A 192 -1.23 10.44 17.18
CA PRO A 192 -0.45 11.40 17.95
C PRO A 192 -0.86 12.85 17.65
N ALA A 193 -0.74 13.73 18.64
CA ALA A 193 -1.16 15.14 18.51
C ALA A 193 -0.49 15.81 17.30
N GLY A 194 -1.29 16.50 16.49
CA GLY A 194 -0.83 17.19 15.27
C GLY A 194 -0.73 16.29 14.03
N ALA A 195 -0.79 14.96 14.17
CA ALA A 195 -0.76 14.05 13.03
C ALA A 195 -2.14 13.95 12.37
N GLN A 196 -2.25 14.38 11.11
CA GLN A 196 -3.44 14.19 10.28
C GLN A 196 -3.14 13.21 9.16
N PRO A 197 -3.97 12.17 8.94
CA PRO A 197 -3.66 11.16 7.96
C PRO A 197 -4.11 11.57 6.55
N LEU A 198 -3.43 11.06 5.54
CA LEU A 198 -4.02 10.86 4.22
C LEU A 198 -4.57 9.43 4.15
N VAL A 199 -5.81 9.27 3.66
CA VAL A 199 -6.54 8.00 3.70
C VAL A 199 -6.74 7.45 2.29
N GLU A 200 -6.32 6.21 2.06
CA GLU A 200 -6.48 5.52 0.78
C GLU A 200 -7.14 4.15 0.94
N TRP A 201 -7.24 3.40 -0.17
CA TRP A 201 -7.68 2.01 -0.22
C TRP A 201 -9.07 1.81 0.38
N HIS A 202 -9.99 2.72 0.05
CA HIS A 202 -11.35 2.77 0.55
C HIS A 202 -11.43 2.75 2.08
N GLY A 203 -10.47 3.41 2.74
CA GLY A 203 -10.41 3.45 4.20
C GLY A 203 -9.55 2.34 4.81
N ALA A 204 -8.82 1.53 4.04
CA ALA A 204 -7.93 0.50 4.59
C ALA A 204 -6.47 0.98 4.78
N LEU A 205 -6.09 2.13 4.23
CA LEU A 205 -4.73 2.67 4.37
C LEU A 205 -4.76 4.04 5.04
N ARG A 206 -3.88 4.25 6.03
CA ARG A 206 -3.55 5.58 6.56
C ARG A 206 -2.07 5.85 6.34
N TRP A 207 -1.78 6.90 5.60
CA TRP A 207 -0.47 7.52 5.62
C TRP A 207 -0.43 8.51 6.76
N VAL A 208 0.63 8.46 7.56
CA VAL A 208 0.84 9.39 8.68
C VAL A 208 2.27 9.92 8.62
N GLN A 209 2.42 11.23 8.70
CA GLN A 209 3.73 11.88 8.87
C GLN A 209 3.91 12.17 10.36
N ALA A 210 4.94 11.57 10.95
CA ALA A 210 5.21 11.69 12.38
C ALA A 210 6.68 11.35 12.68
N PRO A 211 7.25 11.87 13.77
CA PRO A 211 8.61 11.52 14.18
C PRO A 211 8.71 10.03 14.54
N GLU A 212 9.91 9.46 14.47
CA GLU A 212 10.11 8.04 14.79
C GLU A 212 9.71 7.70 16.24
N SER A 213 9.83 8.66 17.16
CA SER A 213 9.39 8.54 18.56
C SER A 213 7.88 8.31 18.73
N ALA A 214 7.07 8.61 17.71
CA ALA A 214 5.63 8.35 17.72
C ALA A 214 5.27 6.90 17.32
N GLY A 215 6.26 6.07 16.99
CA GLY A 215 6.06 4.72 16.46
C GLY A 215 5.20 3.80 17.34
N ASP A 216 5.43 3.81 18.65
CA ASP A 216 4.66 2.97 19.59
C ASP A 216 3.18 3.38 19.65
N ALA A 217 2.91 4.69 19.66
CA ALA A 217 1.54 5.21 19.64
C ALA A 217 0.81 4.86 18.33
N LEU A 218 1.52 4.96 17.19
CA LEU A 218 0.96 4.58 15.88
C LEU A 218 0.71 3.07 15.77
N ARG A 219 1.58 2.25 16.36
CA ARG A 219 1.40 0.79 16.42
C ARG A 219 0.21 0.43 17.29
N ALA A 220 0.11 1.00 18.49
CA ALA A 220 -1.03 0.82 19.37
C ALA A 220 -2.36 1.24 18.70
N ALA A 221 -2.37 2.36 17.97
CA ALA A 221 -3.56 2.84 17.25
C ALA A 221 -4.01 1.87 16.14
N ALA A 222 -3.07 1.28 15.39
CA ALA A 222 -3.40 0.27 14.38
C ALA A 222 -3.82 -1.06 15.02
N ASP A 223 -3.13 -1.50 16.07
CA ASP A 223 -3.39 -2.77 16.76
C ASP A 223 -4.77 -2.80 17.42
N ALA A 224 -5.20 -1.66 17.98
CA ALA A 224 -6.54 -1.51 18.57
C ALA A 224 -7.69 -1.82 17.58
N VAL A 225 -7.42 -1.75 16.27
CA VAL A 225 -8.37 -2.09 15.20
C VAL A 225 -7.96 -3.31 14.37
N GLY A 226 -6.97 -4.09 14.83
CA GLY A 226 -6.48 -5.28 14.14
C GLY A 226 -5.63 -4.99 12.88
N GLY A 227 -5.04 -3.80 12.79
CA GLY A 227 -4.17 -3.38 11.70
C GLY A 227 -2.69 -3.67 11.94
N SER A 228 -1.84 -3.12 11.07
CA SER A 228 -0.39 -3.15 11.21
C SER A 228 0.24 -1.83 10.77
N THR A 229 1.43 -1.57 11.32
CA THR A 229 2.16 -0.31 11.11
C THR A 229 3.57 -0.62 10.65
N SER A 230 4.07 0.16 9.68
CA SER A 230 5.45 0.09 9.21
C SER A 230 5.95 1.46 8.79
N VAL A 231 7.22 1.76 9.01
CA VAL A 231 7.88 2.89 8.36
C VAL A 231 8.02 2.59 6.86
N PHE A 232 7.46 3.45 6.01
CA PHE A 232 7.54 3.32 4.56
C PHE A 232 8.68 4.16 3.98
N VAL A 233 8.84 5.39 4.48
CA VAL A 233 10.01 6.25 4.21
C VAL A 233 10.57 6.72 5.54
N ALA A 234 11.84 6.46 5.80
CA ALA A 234 12.51 6.92 7.02
C ALA A 234 12.65 8.45 7.06
N ALA A 235 12.86 9.01 8.25
CA ALA A 235 13.11 10.44 8.43
C ALA A 235 14.42 10.88 7.74
N GLY A 236 15.45 10.03 7.77
CA GLY A 236 16.72 10.26 7.08
C GLY A 236 17.48 8.97 6.77
N ALA A 237 18.62 9.11 6.07
CA ALA A 237 19.53 8.00 5.76
C ALA A 237 20.46 7.70 6.96
N SER A 238 19.90 7.20 8.06
CA SER A 238 20.64 6.75 9.26
C SER A 238 20.70 5.20 9.31
N GLY A 239 21.41 4.62 10.28
CA GLY A 239 21.45 3.15 10.46
C GLY A 239 20.08 2.50 10.66
N THR A 240 19.09 3.20 11.22
CA THR A 240 17.70 2.74 11.31
C THR A 240 16.99 2.67 9.96
N SER A 241 17.46 3.38 8.93
CA SER A 241 16.97 3.21 7.56
C SER A 241 17.38 1.88 6.91
N ALA A 242 18.43 1.23 7.44
CA ALA A 242 18.87 -0.10 7.02
C ALA A 242 17.99 -1.22 7.62
N GLY A 243 17.54 -1.05 8.88
CA GLY A 243 16.63 -1.97 9.57
C GLY A 243 15.16 -1.61 9.35
N GLY A 244 14.40 -2.40 8.61
CA GLY A 244 12.97 -2.14 8.45
C GLY A 244 12.22 -2.40 9.75
N GLN A 245 11.39 -1.44 10.17
CA GLN A 245 10.52 -1.57 11.34
C GLN A 245 9.25 -2.33 10.96
N PHE A 246 9.37 -3.62 10.66
CA PHE A 246 8.23 -4.49 10.38
C PHE A 246 7.67 -5.07 11.65
N ASP A 247 6.34 -5.07 11.75
CA ASP A 247 5.64 -5.65 12.88
C ASP A 247 5.38 -7.15 12.67
N LEU A 248 6.35 -7.99 13.03
CA LEU A 248 6.20 -9.44 13.03
C LEU A 248 5.40 -9.84 14.27
N LYS A 249 4.08 -9.61 14.23
CA LYS A 249 3.02 -9.77 15.26
C LYS A 249 3.17 -10.90 16.30
N SER A 250 3.97 -11.94 16.06
CA SER A 250 4.16 -13.04 17.00
C SER A 250 5.51 -13.76 16.84
N PRO A 251 6.03 -14.39 17.92
CA PRO A 251 7.22 -15.24 17.85
C PRO A 251 7.11 -16.40 16.85
N ALA A 252 5.90 -16.93 16.64
CA ALA A 252 5.67 -18.01 15.68
C ALA A 252 5.92 -17.53 14.24
N LEU A 253 5.44 -16.33 13.90
CA LEU A 253 5.69 -15.73 12.58
C LEU A 253 7.18 -15.44 12.41
N GLU A 254 7.86 -14.90 13.43
CA GLU A 254 9.31 -14.67 13.40
C GLU A 254 10.09 -15.95 13.10
N GLN A 255 9.75 -17.07 13.74
CA GLN A 255 10.39 -18.37 13.49
C GLN A 255 10.18 -18.87 12.05
N ILE A 256 8.97 -18.74 11.51
CA ILE A 256 8.68 -19.12 10.12
C ILE A 256 9.52 -18.27 9.16
N HIS A 257 9.50 -16.96 9.38
CA HIS A 257 10.22 -15.97 8.61
C HIS A 257 11.75 -16.24 8.65
N ALA A 258 12.32 -16.58 9.81
CA ALA A 258 13.73 -16.94 9.96
C ALA A 258 14.10 -18.26 9.28
N ARG A 259 13.21 -19.28 9.31
CA ARG A 259 13.41 -20.54 8.59
C ARG A 259 13.42 -20.33 7.08
N LEU A 260 12.50 -19.52 6.57
CA LEU A 260 12.46 -19.12 5.15
C LEU A 260 13.75 -18.41 4.74
N LYS A 261 14.20 -17.41 5.52
CA LYS A 261 15.48 -16.72 5.30
C LYS A 261 16.64 -17.71 5.23
N ARG A 262 16.75 -18.66 6.17
CA ARG A 262 17.81 -19.67 6.17
C ARG A 262 17.75 -20.63 4.98
N SER A 263 16.56 -20.96 4.49
CA SER A 263 16.39 -21.83 3.32
C SER A 263 16.84 -21.15 2.02
N PHE A 264 16.51 -19.87 1.85
CA PHE A 264 16.85 -19.13 0.64
C PHE A 264 18.24 -18.50 0.69
N ASP A 265 18.68 -18.07 1.86
CA ASP A 265 19.93 -17.35 2.05
C ASP A 265 20.61 -17.77 3.37
N PRO A 266 21.19 -18.99 3.41
CA PRO A 266 21.81 -19.53 4.61
C PRO A 266 23.04 -18.73 5.07
N ALA A 267 23.65 -17.94 4.18
CA ALA A 267 24.83 -17.13 4.47
C ALA A 267 24.48 -15.68 4.87
N GLY A 268 23.20 -15.28 4.81
CA GLY A 268 22.76 -13.93 5.21
C GLY A 268 23.27 -12.81 4.30
N ILE A 269 23.48 -13.09 3.01
CA ILE A 269 24.07 -12.16 2.04
C ILE A 269 23.08 -11.05 1.66
N PHE A 270 21.80 -11.39 1.51
CA PHE A 270 20.82 -10.48 0.93
C PHE A 270 20.12 -9.61 1.98
N ASN A 271 20.32 -8.29 1.86
CA ASN A 271 19.67 -7.24 2.64
C ASN A 271 19.60 -7.55 4.15
N PRO A 272 20.75 -7.78 4.81
CA PRO A 272 20.79 -8.09 6.23
C PRO A 272 20.17 -6.97 7.07
N GLY A 273 19.52 -7.34 8.17
CA GLY A 273 18.81 -6.46 9.08
C GLY A 273 17.49 -5.90 8.55
N ARG A 274 17.18 -6.09 7.25
CA ARG A 274 16.08 -5.35 6.60
C ARG A 274 14.69 -5.70 7.13
N MET A 275 14.43 -6.97 7.43
CA MET A 275 13.11 -7.42 7.92
C MET A 275 13.10 -7.66 9.43
N ALA A 276 14.24 -8.08 9.98
CA ALA A 276 14.46 -8.24 11.42
C ALA A 276 15.97 -8.10 11.72
N PRO A 277 16.37 -7.67 12.93
CA PRO A 277 17.78 -7.41 13.26
C PRO A 277 18.73 -8.62 13.10
N GLY A 278 18.21 -9.84 13.22
CA GLY A 278 19.00 -11.07 13.11
C GLY A 278 19.04 -11.70 11.71
N TRP A 279 18.63 -10.97 10.68
CA TRP A 279 18.53 -11.45 9.28
C TRP A 279 19.65 -10.96 8.40
#